data_AF-A0A937WRQ4-F1
#
_entry.id   AF-A0A937WRQ4-F1
#
_cell.length_a   1.000
_cell.length_b   1.000
_cell.length_c   1.000
_cell.angle_alpha   90.00
_cell.angle_beta   90.00
_cell.angle_gamma   90.00
#
_symmetry.space_group_name_H-M   'P 1'
#
loop_
_entity.id
_entity.type
_entity.pdbx_description
1 polymer ?
#
loop_
_entity_poly.entity_id
_entity_poly.type
_entity_poly.pdbx_seq_one_letter_code
_entity_poly.pdbx_strand_id
1 'polypeptide(L)' 'HGLLIRKGFYSGLLLPQVAAEYSSTREEFLEHTCYKAGLNKEAWKKGADIYIFSALVFGEKDLKDK' A
#
# COMPACT_ATOMS: atom_id res chain seq x y z
N HIS A 1 -5.76 6.39 -1.40
CA HIS A 1 -6.05 5.24 -0.52
C HIS A 1 -4.81 4.39 -0.38
N GLY A 2 -4.59 3.80 0.78
CA GLY A 2 -3.55 2.80 1.05
C GLY A 2 -4.06 1.39 0.74
N LEU A 3 -3.13 0.46 0.60
CA LEU A 3 -3.40 -0.91 0.19
C LEU A 3 -2.67 -1.89 1.10
N LEU A 4 -3.35 -2.95 1.51
CA LEU A 4 -2.79 -4.09 2.22
C LEU A 4 -3.13 -5.35 1.43
N ILE A 5 -2.13 -6.19 1.16
CA ILE A 5 -2.30 -7.50 0.52
C ILE A 5 -1.90 -8.59 1.50
N ARG A 6 -2.70 -9.67 1.57
CA ARG A 6 -2.42 -10.84 2.40
C ARG A 6 -2.67 -12.15 1.65
N LYS A 7 -1.79 -13.14 1.83
CA LYS A 7 -2.01 -14.52 1.35
C LYS A 7 -1.33 -15.52 2.28
N GLY A 8 -2.12 -16.24 3.07
CA GLY A 8 -1.59 -17.12 4.12
C GLY A 8 -0.77 -16.32 5.15
N PHE A 9 0.51 -16.70 5.34
CA PHE A 9 1.44 -16.01 6.24
C PHE A 9 2.10 -14.76 5.64
N TYR A 10 1.89 -14.49 4.35
CA TYR A 10 2.48 -13.34 3.66
C TYR A 10 1.57 -12.13 3.75
N SER A 11 2.11 -10.98 4.15
CA SER A 11 1.35 -9.72 4.24
C SER A 11 2.23 -8.50 4.01
N GLY A 12 1.71 -7.49 3.32
CA GLY A 12 2.41 -6.24 3.08
C GLY A 12 1.47 -5.10 2.76
N LEU A 13 1.85 -3.88 3.15
CA LEU A 13 1.04 -2.69 2.95
C LEU A 13 1.84 -1.49 2.43
N LEU A 14 1.17 -0.68 1.61
CA LEU A 14 1.65 0.62 1.18
C LEU A 14 0.68 1.71 1.62
N LEU A 15 1.24 2.78 2.17
CA LEU A 15 0.48 3.92 2.68
C LEU A 15 -0.06 4.77 1.51
N PRO A 16 -1.14 5.54 1.73
CA PRO A 16 -1.74 6.37 0.68
C PRO A 16 -0.75 7.32 -0.01
N GLN A 17 0.19 7.91 0.74
CA GLN A 17 1.19 8.83 0.20
C GLN A 17 2.20 8.14 -0.73
N VAL A 18 2.55 6.88 -0.45
CA VAL A 18 3.47 6.12 -1.30
C VAL A 18 2.82 5.82 -2.66
N ALA A 19 1.50 5.58 -2.68
CA ALA A 19 0.75 5.40 -3.91
C ALA A 19 0.84 6.65 -4.81
N ALA A 20 0.71 7.84 -4.21
CA ALA A 20 0.74 9.11 -4.93
C ALA A 20 2.14 9.50 -5.43
N GLU A 21 3.19 9.14 -4.69
CA GLU A 21 4.56 9.55 -4.99
C GLU A 21 5.30 8.58 -5.93
N TYR A 22 5.02 7.27 -5.85
CA TYR A 22 5.86 6.24 -6.48
C TYR A 22 5.14 5.27 -7.40
N SER A 23 3.81 5.31 -7.50
CA SER A 23 3.05 4.38 -8.34
C SER A 23 2.35 5.14 -9.47
N SER A 24 2.70 4.83 -10.73
CA SER A 24 2.14 5.54 -11.89
C SER A 24 0.75 5.02 -12.27
N THR A 25 0.43 3.76 -11.90
CA THR A 25 -0.85 3.10 -12.20
C THR A 25 -1.39 2.30 -11.02
N ARG A 26 -2.68 1.96 -11.06
CA ARG A 26 -3.33 1.12 -10.03
C ARG A 26 -2.73 -0.28 -10.00
N GLU A 27 -2.44 -0.84 -11.17
CA GLU A 27 -1.83 -2.14 -11.36
C GLU A 27 -0.44 -2.18 -10.76
N GLU A 28 0.38 -1.16 -11.02
CA GLU A 28 1.72 -1.02 -10.43
C GLU A 28 1.66 -0.95 -8.90
N PHE A 29 0.67 -0.24 -8.34
CA PHE A 29 0.48 -0.18 -6.89
C PHE A 29 0.12 -1.54 -6.27
N LEU A 30 -0.70 -2.34 -6.95
CA LEU A 30 -1.03 -3.71 -6.56
C LEU A 30 0.19 -4.63 -6.65
N GLU A 31 0.98 -4.52 -7.71
CA GLU A 31 2.21 -5.29 -7.94
C GLU A 31 3.28 -4.96 -6.88
N HIS A 32 3.50 -3.68 -6.60
CA HIS A 32 4.43 -3.23 -5.54
C HIS A 32 3.98 -3.68 -4.15
N THR A 33 2.67 -3.66 -3.88
CA THR A 33 2.16 -4.15 -2.60
C THR A 33 2.30 -5.68 -2.48
N CYS A 34 2.17 -6.43 -3.58
CA CYS A 34 2.50 -7.87 -3.59
C CYS A 34 3.97 -8.11 -3.26
N TYR A 35 4.89 -7.36 -3.87
CA TYR A 35 6.31 -7.49 -3.56
C TYR A 35 6.61 -7.15 -2.11
N LYS A 36 5.98 -6.10 -1.57
CA LYS A 36 6.14 -5.74 -0.15
C LYS A 36 5.57 -6.81 0.79
N ALA A 37 4.58 -7.59 0.34
CA ALA A 37 4.07 -8.74 1.07
C ALA A 37 4.97 -9.99 0.95
N GLY A 38 6.07 -9.92 0.20
CA GLY A 38 6.93 -11.08 -0.11
C GLY A 38 6.31 -12.04 -1.13
N LEU A 39 5.36 -11.56 -1.94
CA LEU A 39 4.64 -12.33 -2.94
C LEU A 39 5.10 -11.99 -4.36
N ASN A 40 4.81 -12.88 -5.30
CA ASN A 40 4.92 -12.57 -6.73
C ASN A 40 3.98 -11.40 -7.09
N LYS A 41 4.39 -10.53 -8.02
CA LYS A 41 3.62 -9.36 -8.46
C LYS A 41 2.18 -9.65 -8.88
N GLU A 42 1.90 -10.84 -9.40
CA GLU A 42 0.55 -11.21 -9.84
C GLU A 42 -0.29 -11.88 -8.74
N ALA A 43 0.20 -11.95 -7.49
CA ALA A 43 -0.52 -12.63 -6.41
C ALA A 43 -1.91 -12.05 -6.16
N TRP A 44 -2.09 -10.73 -6.40
CA TRP A 44 -3.39 -10.06 -6.33
C TRP A 44 -4.41 -10.59 -7.34
N LYS A 45 -3.96 -11.10 -8.50
CA LYS A 45 -4.81 -11.78 -9.49
C LYS A 45 -5.06 -13.26 -9.14
N LYS A 46 -4.27 -13.82 -8.22
CA LYS A 46 -4.23 -15.25 -7.86
C LYS A 46 -4.75 -15.49 -6.45
N GLY A 47 -5.82 -14.78 -6.07
CA GLY A 47 -6.57 -15.00 -4.83
C GLY A 47 -5.87 -14.53 -3.56
N ALA A 48 -5.00 -13.52 -3.62
CA ALA A 48 -4.60 -12.80 -2.42
C ALA A 48 -5.74 -11.89 -1.94
N ASP A 49 -5.92 -11.77 -0.63
CA ASP A 49 -6.85 -10.83 -0.03
C ASP A 49 -6.34 -9.41 -0.25
N ILE A 50 -7.23 -8.50 -0.66
CA ILE A 50 -6.93 -7.09 -0.91
C ILE A 50 -7.78 -6.23 0.02
N TYR A 51 -7.12 -5.39 0.82
CA TYR A 51 -7.76 -4.46 1.73
C TYR A 51 -7.36 -3.03 1.38
N ILE A 52 -8.31 -2.11 1.44
CA ILE A 52 -8.12 -0.69 1.14
C ILE A 52 -8.37 0.11 2.42
N PHE A 53 -7.52 1.10 2.68
CA PHE A 53 -7.69 1.99 3.83
C PHE A 53 -7.36 3.45 3.49
N SER A 54 -7.76 4.35 4.39
CA SER A 54 -7.42 5.77 4.34
C SER A 54 -6.70 6.16 5.62
N ALA A 55 -5.86 7.18 5.56
CA ALA A 55 -5.12 7.70 6.70
C ALA A 55 -5.05 9.23 6.62
N LEU A 56 -5.08 9.88 7.78
CA LEU A 56 -4.68 11.27 7.95
C LEU A 56 -3.19 11.29 8.30
N VAL A 57 -2.40 12.10 7.59
CA VAL A 57 -0.95 12.18 7.77
C VAL A 57 -0.60 13.56 8.32
N PHE A 58 0.12 13.59 9.43
CA PHE A 58 0.64 14.80 10.07
C PHE A 58 2.16 14.68 10.20
N GLY A 59 2.87 15.79 10.03
CA GLY A 59 4.33 15.88 10.17
C GLY A 59 4.75 17.06 11.04
N GLU A 60 6.06 17.17 11.31
CA GLU A 60 6.61 18.20 12.20
C GLU A 60 6.28 19.65 11.76
N LYS A 61 6.04 19.86 10.45
CA LYS A 61 5.64 21.16 9.90
C LYS A 61 4.26 21.61 10.39
N ASP A 62 3.38 20.68 10.76
CA ASP A 62 2.03 20.96 11.23
C ASP A 62 2.00 21.39 12.71
N LEU A 63 3.15 21.37 13.41
CA LEU A 63 3.27 21.73 14.83
C LEU A 63 3.54 23.23 15.06
N LYS A 64 3.70 24.04 14.01
CA LYS A 64 4.00 25.47 14.13
C LYS A 64 2.74 26.31 14.30
N ASP A 65 2.08 26.17 15.45
CA ASP A 65 1.10 27.14 15.97
C ASP A 65 0.81 26.84 17.46
N LYS A 66 1.83 27.03 18.31
CA LYS A 66 1.66 27.11 19.77
C LYS A 66 2.31 28.35 20.32
#